data_AF-A0A0G0S8T0-F1
#
_entry.id   AF-A0A0G0S8T0-F1
#
_cell.length_a   1.000
_cell.length_b   1.000
_cell.length_c   1.000
_cell.angle_alpha   90.00
_cell.angle_beta   90.00
_cell.angle_gamma   90.00
#
_symmetry.space_group_name_H-M   'P 1'
#
loop_
_entity.id
_entity.type
_entity.pdbx_description
1 polymer ?
#
loop_
_entity_poly.entity_id
_entity_poly.type
_entity_poly.pdbx_seq_one_letter_code
_entity_poly.pdbx_strand_id
1 'polypeptide(L)'
;MARNSIGGGKIIYLLDTGKIAELKFPTFWCDTTPQGKFMLSIAFSQSKYYVDNLSENIKRGHRNKVKDGIWPQMSPLGYVNVKGAGIVPDENIAPLIKKTFEAYATGNFTLRQLHDKFNALGLSRKNGNVLSVSNYQQILKNPIFTGLMRYGGEIYEGKHKPIITKKLFDSVQEVMMRKSKPHSKGLKPFLYRGFFRCGECGCFITTETQKGHNYLRCTKRKNPCEQKYVR
;
A
#
# COMPACT_ATOMS: atom_id res chain seq x y z
N MET A 1 -5.28 -11.40 25.00
CA MET A 1 -5.39 -12.60 24.13
C MET A 1 -6.72 -12.51 23.39
N ALA A 2 -6.80 -13.05 22.17
CA ALA A 2 -7.84 -12.75 21.16
C ALA A 2 -7.87 -11.26 20.74
N ARG A 3 -7.28 -10.96 19.58
CA ARG A 3 -7.35 -9.62 18.94
C ARG A 3 -8.72 -9.38 18.29
N ASN A 4 -9.56 -10.41 18.19
CA ASN A 4 -10.89 -10.35 17.61
C ASN A 4 -11.85 -11.30 18.34
N SER A 5 -13.14 -11.01 18.28
CA SER A 5 -14.18 -11.81 18.94
C SER A 5 -14.25 -13.25 18.42
N ILE A 6 -13.96 -13.44 17.13
CA ILE A 6 -13.98 -14.77 16.47
C ILE A 6 -12.93 -15.70 17.08
N GLY A 7 -11.71 -15.20 17.30
CA GLY A 7 -10.62 -15.99 17.89
C GLY A 7 -10.91 -16.38 19.33
N GLY A 8 -11.45 -15.46 20.13
CA GLY A 8 -11.86 -15.75 21.52
C GLY A 8 -12.97 -16.80 21.59
N GLY A 9 -14.01 -16.64 20.76
CA GLY A 9 -15.12 -17.60 20.69
C GLY A 9 -14.68 -19.00 20.24
N LYS A 10 -13.74 -19.09 19.28
CA LYS A 10 -13.19 -20.38 18.84
C LYS A 10 -12.46 -21.11 19.96
N ILE A 11 -11.73 -20.39 20.82
CA ILE A 11 -11.02 -21.00 21.95
C ILE A 11 -12.01 -21.54 22.99
N ILE A 12 -13.07 -20.78 23.28
CA ILE A 12 -14.14 -21.23 24.18
C ILE A 12 -14.85 -22.47 23.61
N TYR A 13 -15.16 -22.47 22.31
CA TYR A 13 -15.77 -23.62 21.63
C TYR A 13 -14.88 -24.88 21.68
N LEU A 14 -13.56 -24.73 21.63
CA LEU A 14 -12.61 -25.85 21.75
C LEU A 14 -12.54 -26.41 23.19
N LEU A 15 -12.76 -25.57 24.19
CA LEU A 15 -12.96 -26.00 25.59
C LEU A 15 -14.32 -26.69 25.78
N ASP A 16 -15.36 -26.23 25.09
CA ASP A 16 -16.69 -26.86 25.14
C ASP A 16 -16.71 -28.26 24.52
N THR A 17 -15.99 -28.42 23.40
CA THR A 17 -15.88 -29.71 22.70
C THR A 17 -14.87 -30.66 23.31
N GLY A 18 -14.23 -30.30 24.43
CA GLY A 18 -13.23 -31.13 25.13
C GLY A 18 -11.92 -31.34 24.35
N LYS A 19 -11.73 -30.63 23.22
CA LYS A 19 -10.48 -30.67 22.46
C LYS A 19 -9.33 -29.96 23.19
N ILE A 20 -9.66 -29.01 24.05
CA ILE A 20 -8.74 -28.38 24.99
C ILE A 20 -9.17 -28.76 26.40
N ALA A 21 -8.25 -29.37 27.16
CA ALA A 21 -8.51 -29.82 28.52
C ALA A 21 -8.31 -28.71 29.58
N GLU A 22 -7.30 -27.86 29.39
CA GLU A 22 -6.97 -26.76 30.30
C GLU A 22 -6.22 -25.64 29.56
N LEU A 23 -6.34 -24.40 30.06
CA LEU A 23 -5.55 -23.26 29.62
C LEU A 23 -4.84 -22.62 30.82
N LYS A 24 -3.51 -22.66 30.80
CA LYS A 24 -2.65 -22.05 31.83
C LYS A 24 -2.05 -20.76 31.30
N PHE A 25 -2.37 -19.63 31.95
CA PHE A 25 -1.74 -18.35 31.68
C PHE A 25 -0.81 -17.97 32.83
N PRO A 26 0.19 -17.08 32.59
CA PRO A 26 1.08 -16.62 33.66
C PRO A 26 0.36 -15.96 34.85
N THR A 27 -0.85 -15.41 34.61
CA THR A 27 -1.58 -14.60 35.60
C THR A 27 -2.85 -15.26 36.13
N PHE A 28 -3.45 -16.21 35.39
CA PHE A 28 -4.64 -16.95 35.81
C PHE A 28 -4.79 -18.25 35.03
N TRP A 29 -5.58 -19.18 35.56
CA TRP A 29 -5.75 -20.53 35.03
C TRP A 29 -7.23 -20.71 34.69
N CYS A 30 -7.52 -21.29 33.53
CA CYS A 30 -8.89 -21.53 33.09
C CYS A 30 -9.12 -23.03 32.88
N ASP A 31 -9.97 -23.58 33.74
CA ASP A 31 -10.43 -24.96 33.66
C ASP A 31 -11.68 -25.06 32.77
N THR A 32 -12.05 -26.28 32.40
CA THR A 32 -13.24 -26.59 31.57
C THR A 32 -14.57 -26.45 32.30
N THR A 33 -14.56 -26.02 33.57
CA THR A 33 -15.77 -25.75 34.35
C THR A 33 -16.58 -24.60 33.75
N PRO A 34 -17.91 -24.57 33.93
CA PRO A 34 -18.75 -23.45 33.48
C PRO A 34 -18.24 -22.08 33.97
N GLN A 35 -17.78 -22.02 35.22
CA GLN A 35 -17.18 -20.83 35.83
C GLN A 35 -15.88 -20.42 35.12
N GLY A 36 -14.99 -21.37 34.82
CA GLY A 36 -13.73 -21.10 34.11
C GLY A 36 -13.95 -20.57 32.71
N LYS A 37 -14.91 -21.13 31.97
CA LYS A 37 -15.33 -20.67 30.63
C LYS A 37 -15.93 -19.27 30.66
N PHE A 38 -16.77 -18.98 31.66
CA PHE A 38 -17.35 -17.65 31.86
C PHE A 38 -16.25 -16.62 32.12
N MET A 39 -15.32 -16.89 33.04
CA MET A 39 -14.19 -15.99 33.33
C MET A 39 -13.29 -15.78 32.10
N LEU A 40 -13.05 -16.83 31.31
CA LEU A 40 -12.29 -16.72 30.07
C LEU A 40 -12.97 -15.79 29.05
N SER A 41 -14.30 -15.87 28.93
CA SER A 41 -15.09 -15.01 28.05
C SER A 41 -15.01 -13.54 28.44
N ILE A 42 -15.03 -13.25 29.75
CA ILE A 42 -14.83 -11.90 30.28
C ILE A 42 -13.41 -11.42 29.96
N ALA A 43 -12.38 -12.25 30.17
CA ALA A 43 -11.00 -11.87 29.90
C ALA A 43 -10.76 -11.55 28.41
N PHE A 44 -11.37 -12.30 27.49
CA PHE A 44 -11.33 -11.98 26.06
C PHE A 44 -12.09 -10.69 25.74
N SER A 45 -13.23 -10.44 26.39
CA SER A 45 -14.00 -9.21 26.22
C SER A 45 -13.21 -7.98 26.68
N GLN A 46 -12.55 -8.07 27.85
CA GLN A 46 -11.67 -7.02 28.36
C GLN A 46 -10.46 -6.79 27.43
N SER A 47 -9.84 -7.87 26.94
CA SER A 47 -8.72 -7.78 25.99
C SER A 47 -9.15 -7.05 24.70
N LYS A 48 -10.34 -7.36 24.18
CA LYS A 48 -10.88 -6.69 22.99
C LYS A 48 -11.14 -5.21 23.27
N TYR A 49 -11.83 -4.90 24.37
CA TYR A 49 -12.09 -3.52 24.79
C TYR A 49 -10.80 -2.71 24.89
N TYR A 50 -9.75 -3.27 25.49
CA TYR A 50 -8.45 -2.61 25.59
C TYR A 50 -7.85 -2.28 24.21
N VAL A 51 -7.87 -3.24 23.28
CA VAL A 51 -7.34 -3.04 21.92
C VAL A 51 -8.16 -1.98 21.16
N ASP A 52 -9.48 -2.03 21.26
CA ASP A 52 -10.38 -1.10 20.58
C ASP A 52 -10.21 0.32 21.16
N ASN A 53 -10.16 0.46 22.48
CA ASN A 53 -9.91 1.73 23.16
C ASN A 53 -8.53 2.30 22.82
N LEU A 54 -7.48 1.46 22.81
CA LEU A 54 -6.14 1.87 22.37
C LEU A 54 -6.15 2.38 20.92
N SER A 55 -6.86 1.69 20.03
CA SER A 55 -7.03 2.09 18.63
C SER A 55 -7.68 3.48 18.52
N GLU A 56 -8.77 3.72 19.27
CA GLU A 56 -9.42 5.03 19.30
C GLU A 56 -8.52 6.13 19.88
N ASN A 57 -7.78 5.83 20.95
CA ASN A 57 -6.82 6.77 21.54
C ASN A 57 -5.71 7.16 20.54
N ILE A 58 -5.18 6.19 19.79
CA ILE A 58 -4.18 6.45 18.74
C ILE A 58 -4.78 7.30 17.62
N LYS A 59 -5.97 6.94 17.11
CA LYS A 59 -6.66 7.73 16.07
C LYS A 59 -6.95 9.15 16.53
N ARG A 60 -7.36 9.33 17.78
CA ARG A 60 -7.58 10.65 18.39
C ARG A 60 -6.28 11.44 18.46
N GLY A 61 -5.20 10.82 18.94
CA GLY A 61 -3.88 11.43 18.97
C GLY A 61 -3.37 11.86 17.59
N HIS A 62 -3.56 11.03 16.57
CA HIS A 62 -3.22 11.38 15.19
C HIS A 62 -4.08 12.53 14.67
N ARG A 63 -5.40 12.51 14.91
CA ARG A 63 -6.31 13.60 14.52
C ARG A 63 -5.90 14.93 15.15
N ASN A 64 -5.53 14.94 16.43
CA ASN A 64 -5.06 16.15 17.10
C ASN A 64 -3.78 16.69 16.46
N LYS A 65 -2.77 15.82 16.23
CA LYS A 65 -1.54 16.22 15.53
C LYS A 65 -1.82 16.80 14.13
N VAL A 66 -2.73 16.19 13.38
CA VAL A 66 -3.13 16.65 12.03
C VAL A 66 -3.79 18.02 12.10
N LYS A 67 -4.68 18.26 13.07
CA LYS A 67 -5.28 19.57 13.32
C LYS A 67 -4.22 20.63 13.65
N ASP A 68 -3.20 20.23 14.39
CA ASP A 68 -2.06 21.10 14.73
C ASP A 68 -1.07 21.29 13.57
N GLY A 69 -1.32 20.70 12.39
CA GLY A 69 -0.43 20.75 11.23
C GLY A 69 0.86 19.93 11.39
N ILE A 70 0.89 18.99 12.34
CA ILE A 70 2.04 18.13 12.63
C ILE A 70 1.81 16.76 11.99
N TRP A 71 2.82 16.28 11.26
CA TRP A 71 2.75 14.95 10.65
C TRP A 71 2.71 13.84 11.70
N PRO A 72 1.66 12.98 11.72
CA PRO A 72 1.47 12.02 12.79
C PRO A 72 2.29 10.73 12.64
N GLN A 73 2.71 10.39 11.43
CA GLN A 73 3.36 9.12 11.09
C GLN A 73 4.89 9.24 11.03
N MET A 74 5.57 8.17 10.60
CA MET A 74 6.99 8.24 10.30
C MET A 74 7.27 9.26 9.19
N SER A 75 8.41 9.96 9.28
CA SER A 75 8.73 11.01 8.33
C SER A 75 8.89 10.45 6.91
N PRO A 76 8.35 11.14 5.88
CA PRO A 76 8.56 10.78 4.48
C PRO A 76 10.03 10.81 4.09
N LEU A 77 10.36 10.21 2.95
CA LEU A 77 11.72 10.28 2.40
C LEU A 77 12.12 11.73 2.13
N GLY A 78 13.37 12.08 2.46
CA GLY A 78 13.89 13.46 2.38
C GLY A 78 13.58 14.33 3.58
N TYR A 79 12.94 13.77 4.60
CA TYR A 79 12.71 14.45 5.85
C TYR A 79 13.14 13.61 7.05
N VAL A 80 13.62 14.29 8.09
CA VAL A 80 14.00 13.73 9.39
C VAL A 80 13.01 14.15 10.47
N ASN A 81 12.84 13.29 11.48
CA ASN A 81 11.98 13.58 12.62
C ASN A 81 12.82 14.22 13.73
N VAL A 82 12.48 15.46 14.10
CA VAL A 82 13.15 16.24 15.13
C VAL A 82 12.21 16.39 16.32
N LYS A 83 12.70 16.09 17.53
CA LYS A 83 11.92 16.24 18.77
C LYS A 83 11.41 17.68 18.89
N GLY A 84 10.11 17.86 19.11
CA GLY A 84 9.47 19.17 19.29
C GLY A 84 9.10 19.90 17.99
N ALA A 85 9.95 19.87 16.97
CA ALA A 85 9.71 20.57 15.69
C ALA A 85 8.96 19.72 14.64
N GLY A 86 8.75 18.43 14.91
CA GLY A 86 8.09 17.52 13.98
C GLY A 86 9.03 17.13 12.84
N ILE A 87 8.71 17.52 11.61
CA ILE A 87 9.43 17.05 10.42
C ILE A 87 10.23 18.19 9.79
N VAL A 88 11.52 17.95 9.58
CA VAL A 88 12.47 18.90 8.98
C VAL A 88 13.14 18.26 7.76
N PRO A 89 13.39 19.01 6.66
CA PRO A 89 14.11 18.49 5.50
C PRO A 89 15.49 17.95 5.88
N ASP A 90 15.85 16.80 5.31
CA ASP A 90 17.19 16.20 5.45
C ASP A 90 18.20 16.96 4.59
N GLU A 91 19.35 17.34 5.14
CA GLU A 91 20.37 18.12 4.45
C GLU A 91 20.97 17.39 3.23
N ASN A 92 21.08 16.07 3.28
CA ASN A 92 21.68 15.28 2.20
C ASN A 92 20.62 14.81 1.18
N ILE A 93 19.48 14.34 1.68
CA ILE A 93 18.46 13.71 0.83
C ILE A 93 17.50 14.74 0.22
N ALA A 94 17.14 15.82 0.93
CA ALA A 94 16.19 16.80 0.41
C ALA A 94 16.65 17.49 -0.89
N PRO A 95 17.95 17.87 -1.07
CA PRO A 95 18.43 18.40 -2.34
C PRO A 95 18.29 17.40 -3.50
N LEU A 96 18.52 16.10 -3.26
CA LEU A 96 18.33 15.06 -4.28
C LEU A 96 16.87 14.94 -4.69
N ILE A 97 15.93 15.02 -3.73
CA ILE A 97 14.51 15.04 -4.04
C ILE A 97 14.16 16.27 -4.87
N LYS A 98 14.62 17.46 -4.49
CA LYS A 98 14.37 18.69 -5.26
C LYS A 98 14.86 18.56 -6.70
N LYS A 99 16.10 18.08 -6.91
CA LYS A 99 16.66 17.78 -8.23
C LYS A 99 15.84 16.74 -9.00
N THR A 100 15.26 15.76 -8.31
CA THR A 100 14.39 14.74 -8.91
C THR A 100 13.11 15.37 -9.48
N PHE A 101 12.48 16.28 -8.74
CA PHE A 101 11.31 17.03 -9.21
C PHE A 101 11.67 17.96 -10.39
N GLU A 102 12.77 18.71 -10.29
CA GLU A 102 13.25 19.58 -11.37
C GLU A 102 13.55 18.80 -12.65
N ALA A 103 14.26 17.67 -12.54
CA ALA A 103 14.55 16.81 -13.68
C ALA A 103 13.28 16.27 -14.32
N TYR A 104 12.31 15.82 -13.53
CA TYR A 104 11.05 15.32 -14.09
C TYR A 104 10.19 16.43 -14.72
N ALA A 105 10.20 17.63 -14.15
CA ALA A 105 9.47 18.80 -14.66
C ALA A 105 9.90 19.20 -16.07
N THR A 106 11.15 18.92 -16.48
CA THR A 106 11.60 19.17 -17.87
C THR A 106 10.84 18.36 -18.92
N GLY A 107 10.16 17.28 -18.55
CA GLY A 107 9.45 16.41 -19.48
C GLY A 107 10.35 15.46 -20.29
N ASN A 108 11.68 15.58 -20.21
CA ASN A 108 12.60 14.77 -21.03
C ASN A 108 12.90 13.39 -20.45
N PHE A 109 12.72 13.20 -19.14
CA PHE A 109 13.06 11.94 -18.46
C PHE A 109 11.84 11.04 -18.26
N THR A 110 11.96 9.76 -18.58
CA THR A 110 10.99 8.74 -18.16
C THR A 110 11.16 8.41 -16.68
N LEU A 111 10.13 7.85 -16.02
CA LEU A 111 10.23 7.42 -14.62
C LEU A 111 11.37 6.40 -14.41
N ARG A 112 11.65 5.56 -15.41
CA ARG A 112 12.74 4.57 -15.36
C ARG A 112 14.12 5.24 -15.43
N GLN A 113 14.31 6.17 -16.35
CA GLN A 113 15.56 6.94 -16.44
C GLN A 113 15.80 7.78 -15.17
N LEU A 114 14.73 8.35 -14.61
CA LEU A 114 14.79 9.07 -13.33
C LEU A 114 15.23 8.14 -12.19
N HIS A 115 14.63 6.95 -12.11
CA HIS A 115 15.01 5.91 -11.16
C HIS A 115 16.49 5.54 -11.27
N ASP A 116 16.97 5.21 -12.47
CA ASP A 116 18.35 4.76 -12.67
C ASP A 116 19.36 5.86 -12.30
N LYS A 117 19.08 7.10 -12.70
CA LYS A 117 19.94 8.26 -12.41
C LYS A 117 20.00 8.59 -10.92
N PHE A 118 18.85 8.66 -10.24
CA PHE A 118 18.82 9.10 -8.84
C PHE A 118 19.17 7.99 -7.84
N ASN A 119 18.93 6.72 -8.17
CA ASN A 119 19.49 5.62 -7.38
C ASN A 119 21.02 5.60 -7.47
N ALA A 120 21.60 5.86 -8.65
CA ALA A 120 23.06 5.99 -8.80
C ALA A 120 23.64 7.18 -8.00
N LEU A 121 22.87 8.27 -7.83
CA LEU A 121 23.23 9.41 -6.99
C LEU A 121 23.04 9.17 -5.48
N GLY A 122 22.62 7.97 -5.07
CA GLY A 122 22.48 7.58 -3.66
C GLY A 122 21.09 7.80 -3.04
N LEU A 123 20.06 8.10 -3.84
CA LEU A 123 18.69 8.19 -3.33
C LEU A 123 18.16 6.79 -2.97
N SER A 124 18.18 6.45 -1.68
CA SER A 124 17.78 5.14 -1.17
C SER A 124 16.76 5.27 -0.03
N ARG A 125 16.17 4.15 0.39
CA ARG A 125 15.34 4.12 1.60
C ARG A 125 16.20 4.32 2.84
N LYS A 126 15.58 4.71 3.96
CA LYS A 126 16.25 4.79 5.29
C LYS A 126 16.99 3.51 5.69
N ASN A 127 16.57 2.36 5.18
CA ASN A 127 17.19 1.06 5.45
C ASN A 127 18.27 0.67 4.42
N GLY A 128 18.71 1.58 3.56
CA GLY A 128 19.70 1.34 2.50
C GLY A 128 19.18 0.66 1.24
N ASN A 129 17.93 0.17 1.24
CA ASN A 129 17.34 -0.51 0.09
C ASN A 129 17.09 0.45 -1.09
N VAL A 130 17.31 -0.06 -2.31
CA VAL A 130 17.08 0.66 -3.56
C VAL A 130 15.59 1.00 -3.74
N LEU A 131 15.31 2.19 -4.26
CA LEU A 131 13.93 2.60 -4.54
C LEU A 131 13.47 2.03 -5.88
N SER A 132 12.35 1.31 -5.90
CA SER A 132 11.67 0.90 -7.14
C SER A 132 11.06 2.08 -7.90
N VAL A 133 10.80 1.90 -9.20
CA VAL A 133 10.14 2.90 -10.08
C VAL A 133 8.78 3.36 -9.51
N SER A 134 8.03 2.45 -8.87
CA SER A 134 6.75 2.79 -8.22
C SER A 134 6.92 3.77 -7.07
N ASN A 135 8.02 3.69 -6.32
CA ASN A 135 8.30 4.63 -5.23
C ASN A 135 8.52 6.04 -5.78
N TYR A 136 9.26 6.19 -6.89
CA TYR A 136 9.43 7.49 -7.55
C TYR A 136 8.09 8.09 -7.98
N GLN A 137 7.19 7.28 -8.53
CA GLN A 137 5.85 7.74 -8.86
C GLN A 137 5.07 8.20 -7.61
N GLN A 138 5.18 7.49 -6.49
CA GLN A 138 4.55 7.89 -5.23
C GLN A 138 5.16 9.18 -4.66
N ILE A 139 6.48 9.35 -4.73
CA ILE A 139 7.19 10.56 -4.30
C ILE A 139 6.70 11.76 -5.11
N LEU A 140 6.70 11.66 -6.44
CA LEU A 140 6.28 12.76 -7.33
C LEU A 140 4.81 13.15 -7.15
N LYS A 141 3.95 12.24 -6.66
CA LYS A 141 2.53 12.52 -6.39
C LYS A 141 2.25 13.03 -4.98
N ASN A 142 3.21 12.96 -4.06
CA ASN A 142 2.96 13.24 -2.66
C ASN A 142 2.97 14.76 -2.40
N PRO A 143 1.86 15.37 -1.94
CA PRO A 143 1.79 16.81 -1.68
C PRO A 143 2.63 17.25 -0.47
N ILE A 144 3.19 16.33 0.32
CA ILE A 144 4.02 16.68 1.49
C ILE A 144 5.18 17.60 1.14
N PHE A 145 5.75 17.46 -0.05
CA PHE A 145 6.89 18.26 -0.47
C PHE A 145 6.55 19.74 -0.70
N THR A 146 5.27 20.08 -0.90
CA THR A 146 4.79 21.47 -1.07
C THR A 146 4.32 22.13 0.23
N GLY A 147 4.42 21.44 1.36
CA GLY A 147 3.90 21.92 2.66
C GLY A 147 2.48 21.46 2.99
N LEU A 148 1.84 20.70 2.10
CA LEU A 148 0.49 20.17 2.29
C LEU A 148 0.54 18.72 2.77
N MET A 149 -0.28 18.33 3.73
CA MET A 149 -0.31 16.98 4.28
C MET A 149 -1.64 16.28 3.99
N ARG A 150 -1.57 15.10 3.38
CA ARG A 150 -2.75 14.27 3.10
C ARG A 150 -2.95 13.25 4.21
N TYR A 151 -4.08 13.30 4.89
CA TYR A 151 -4.44 12.35 5.94
C TYR A 151 -5.93 12.00 5.87
N GLY A 152 -6.28 10.72 5.95
CA GLY A 152 -7.69 10.29 5.93
C GLY A 152 -8.47 10.58 4.62
N GLY A 153 -7.78 10.98 3.55
CA GLY A 153 -8.40 11.38 2.28
C GLY A 153 -8.49 12.89 2.09
N GLU A 154 -8.38 13.66 3.16
CA GLU A 154 -8.38 15.12 3.17
C GLU A 154 -6.96 15.70 3.10
N ILE A 155 -6.87 16.97 2.72
CA ILE A 155 -5.61 17.73 2.63
C ILE A 155 -5.65 18.82 3.70
N TYR A 156 -4.60 18.88 4.51
CA TYR A 156 -4.41 19.88 5.56
C TYR A 156 -3.11 20.65 5.32
N GLU A 157 -3.01 21.84 5.89
CA GLU A 157 -1.78 22.63 5.87
C GLU A 157 -0.80 22.12 6.93
N GLY A 158 0.43 21.79 6.51
CA GLY A 158 1.47 21.31 7.41
C GLY A 158 2.38 22.45 7.89
N LYS A 159 2.87 22.33 9.12
CA LYS A 159 3.86 23.26 9.70
C LYS A 159 5.30 22.98 9.25
N HIS A 160 5.54 21.88 8.54
CA HIS A 160 6.88 21.49 8.10
C HIS A 160 7.37 22.36 6.94
N LYS A 161 8.70 22.49 6.81
CA LYS A 161 9.30 23.27 5.74
C LYS A 161 9.12 22.56 4.38
N PRO A 162 8.57 23.21 3.35
CA PRO A 162 8.44 22.62 2.02
C PRO A 162 9.83 22.45 1.37
N ILE A 163 10.01 21.36 0.59
CA ILE A 163 11.22 21.10 -0.20
C ILE A 163 11.08 21.71 -1.60
N ILE A 164 9.87 21.71 -2.15
CA ILE A 164 9.56 22.21 -3.49
C ILE A 164 8.47 23.28 -3.45
N THR A 165 8.45 24.13 -4.46
CA THR A 165 7.38 25.13 -4.64
C THR A 165 6.13 24.48 -5.23
N LYS A 166 4.96 25.04 -4.95
CA LYS A 166 3.68 24.58 -5.53
C LYS A 166 3.72 24.60 -7.06
N LYS A 167 4.31 25.65 -7.66
CA LYS A 167 4.51 25.77 -9.11
C LYS A 167 5.28 24.60 -9.73
N LEU A 168 6.36 24.14 -9.06
CA LEU A 168 7.15 23.00 -9.54
C LEU A 168 6.37 21.68 -9.40
N PHE A 169 5.57 21.55 -8.34
CA PHE A 169 4.73 20.38 -8.15
C PHE A 169 3.64 20.28 -9.21
N ASP A 170 2.97 21.39 -9.52
CA ASP A 170 1.91 21.46 -10.51
C ASP A 170 2.44 21.12 -11.91
N SER A 171 3.62 21.63 -12.29
CA SER A 171 4.26 21.29 -13.57
C SER A 171 4.62 19.79 -13.67
N VAL A 172 5.08 19.19 -12.58
CA VAL A 172 5.32 17.74 -12.49
C VAL A 172 4.02 16.94 -12.66
N GLN A 173 2.92 17.37 -12.05
CA GLN A 173 1.63 16.71 -12.23
C GLN A 173 1.14 16.82 -13.67
N GLU A 174 1.28 17.98 -14.32
CA GLU A 174 0.95 18.14 -15.73
C GLU A 174 1.76 17.21 -16.63
N VAL A 175 3.09 17.16 -16.46
CA VAL A 175 3.96 16.25 -17.22
C VAL A 175 3.54 14.80 -16.98
N MET A 176 3.20 14.43 -15.74
CA MET A 176 2.72 13.09 -15.42
C MET A 176 1.38 12.78 -16.08
N MET A 177 0.44 13.74 -16.15
CA MET A 177 -0.83 13.57 -16.86
C MET A 177 -0.62 13.43 -18.38
N ARG A 178 0.23 14.27 -18.99
CA ARG A 178 0.55 14.19 -20.41
C ARG A 178 1.21 12.86 -20.79
N LYS A 179 2.11 12.35 -19.94
CA LYS A 179 2.78 11.05 -20.12
C LYS A 179 1.91 9.86 -19.73
N SER A 180 0.86 10.08 -18.94
CA SER A 180 -0.09 9.02 -18.64
C SER A 180 -0.83 8.68 -19.92
N LYS A 181 -0.50 7.52 -20.52
CA LYS A 181 -1.34 6.98 -21.59
C LYS A 181 -2.75 6.83 -20.99
N PRO A 182 -3.82 7.32 -21.65
CA PRO A 182 -5.14 6.85 -21.31
C PRO A 182 -5.09 5.34 -21.48
N HIS A 183 -5.31 4.61 -20.39
CA HIS A 183 -5.54 3.19 -20.48
C HIS A 183 -6.78 3.08 -21.35
N SER A 184 -6.63 2.71 -22.63
CA SER A 184 -7.78 2.54 -23.50
C SER A 184 -8.68 1.50 -22.82
N LYS A 185 -9.82 1.96 -22.30
CA LYS A 185 -10.89 1.11 -21.76
C LYS A 185 -11.66 0.50 -22.93
N GLY A 186 -10.92 -0.13 -23.82
CA GLY A 186 -11.41 -0.74 -25.04
C GLY A 186 -10.62 -2.00 -25.28
N LEU A 187 -10.84 -2.99 -24.41
CA LEU A 187 -10.62 -4.37 -24.76
C LEU A 187 -11.34 -4.59 -26.10
N LYS A 188 -10.62 -4.75 -27.22
CA LYS A 188 -11.21 -4.91 -28.56
C LYS A 188 -12.40 -5.88 -28.47
N PRO A 189 -13.61 -5.54 -28.97
CA PRO A 189 -14.79 -6.38 -28.79
C PRO A 189 -14.63 -7.64 -29.62
N PHE A 190 -14.17 -8.72 -29.00
CA PHE A 190 -14.15 -10.03 -29.60
C PHE A 190 -15.26 -10.85 -28.94
N LEU A 191 -16.21 -11.35 -29.74
CA LEU A 191 -17.41 -12.04 -29.25
C LEU A 191 -17.08 -13.18 -28.27
N TYR A 192 -15.99 -13.91 -28.50
CA TYR A 192 -15.65 -15.12 -27.77
C TYR A 192 -14.65 -14.93 -26.63
N ARG A 193 -14.28 -13.70 -26.28
CA ARG A 193 -13.30 -13.46 -25.21
C ARG A 193 -13.84 -13.96 -23.87
N GLY A 194 -13.07 -14.81 -23.19
CA GLY A 194 -13.37 -15.29 -21.84
C GLY A 194 -14.37 -16.45 -21.78
N PHE A 195 -14.94 -16.86 -22.93
CA PHE A 195 -15.84 -18.01 -22.99
C PHE A 195 -15.09 -19.33 -23.04
N PHE A 196 -14.06 -19.43 -23.88
CA PHE A 196 -13.35 -20.68 -24.07
C PHE A 196 -12.15 -20.82 -23.12
N ARG A 197 -12.02 -22.01 -22.56
CA ARG A 197 -10.83 -22.46 -21.84
C ARG A 197 -10.19 -23.60 -22.61
N CYS A 198 -8.88 -23.60 -22.66
CA CYS A 198 -8.13 -24.69 -23.25
C CYS A 198 -8.21 -25.95 -22.37
N GLY A 199 -8.49 -27.10 -22.98
CA GLY A 199 -8.60 -28.38 -22.30
C GLY A 199 -7.29 -28.92 -21.72
N GLU A 200 -6.13 -28.50 -22.25
CA GLU A 200 -4.80 -28.90 -21.76
C GLU A 200 -4.29 -27.94 -20.67
N CYS A 201 -4.25 -26.64 -20.99
CA CYS A 201 -3.58 -25.62 -20.19
C CYS A 201 -4.52 -25.00 -19.12
N GLY A 202 -5.84 -25.22 -19.22
CA GLY A 202 -6.88 -24.63 -18.37
C GLY A 202 -6.95 -23.09 -18.44
N CYS A 203 -6.14 -22.47 -19.29
CA CYS A 203 -6.09 -21.03 -19.48
C CYS A 203 -7.18 -20.57 -20.46
N PHE A 204 -7.58 -19.31 -20.33
CA PHE A 204 -8.49 -18.70 -21.28
C PHE A 204 -7.88 -18.63 -22.68
N ILE A 205 -8.71 -18.92 -23.67
CA ILE A 205 -8.39 -18.70 -25.08
C ILE A 205 -8.54 -17.21 -25.38
N THR A 206 -7.51 -16.63 -25.99
CA THR A 206 -7.46 -15.23 -26.38
C THR A 206 -7.53 -15.11 -27.90
N THR A 207 -8.18 -14.06 -28.38
CA THR A 207 -8.22 -13.70 -29.80
C THR A 207 -7.04 -12.80 -30.17
N GLU A 208 -6.37 -13.14 -31.27
CA GLU A 208 -5.31 -12.35 -31.89
C GLU A 208 -5.68 -12.03 -33.34
N THR A 209 -5.54 -10.77 -33.77
CA THR A 209 -5.81 -10.38 -35.15
C THR A 209 -4.51 -10.40 -35.95
N GLN A 210 -4.42 -11.25 -36.97
CA GLN A 210 -3.30 -11.28 -37.92
C GLN A 210 -3.84 -11.07 -39.34
N LYS A 211 -3.26 -10.12 -40.09
CA LYS A 211 -3.63 -9.80 -41.49
C LYS A 211 -5.15 -9.62 -41.71
N GLY A 212 -5.87 -9.04 -40.74
CA GLY A 212 -7.32 -8.83 -40.81
C GLY A 212 -8.19 -10.04 -40.44
N HIS A 213 -7.59 -11.17 -40.05
CA HIS A 213 -8.30 -12.35 -39.54
C HIS A 213 -8.11 -12.50 -38.04
N ASN A 214 -9.17 -12.87 -37.34
CA ASN A 214 -9.13 -13.14 -35.90
C ASN A 214 -8.85 -14.63 -35.68
N TYR A 215 -7.85 -14.93 -34.85
CA TYR A 215 -7.48 -16.28 -34.47
C TYR A 215 -7.63 -16.47 -32.96
N LEU A 216 -8.29 -17.53 -32.54
CA LEU A 216 -8.40 -18.01 -31.18
C LEU A 216 -7.19 -18.89 -30.84
N ARG A 217 -6.50 -18.59 -29.73
CA ARG A 217 -5.33 -19.36 -29.24
C ARG A 217 -5.27 -19.50 -27.72
N CYS A 218 -4.74 -20.62 -27.19
CA CYS A 218 -4.28 -20.67 -25.79
C CYS A 218 -3.08 -19.72 -25.63
N THR A 219 -3.01 -19.03 -24.50
CA THR A 219 -1.87 -18.17 -24.12
C THR A 219 -0.60 -18.96 -23.79
N LYS A 220 -0.69 -20.29 -23.71
CA LYS A 220 0.38 -21.24 -23.34
C LYS A 220 1.15 -20.84 -22.08
N ARG A 221 0.51 -20.11 -21.17
CA ARG A 221 1.16 -19.45 -20.03
C ARG A 221 1.48 -20.39 -18.88
N LYS A 222 0.67 -21.44 -18.65
CA LYS A 222 0.86 -22.39 -17.54
C LYS A 222 1.69 -23.60 -17.94
N ASN A 223 1.27 -24.31 -18.99
CA ASN A 223 1.90 -25.54 -19.47
C ASN A 223 2.12 -25.45 -20.99
N PRO A 224 3.10 -26.17 -21.55
CA PRO A 224 3.23 -26.33 -23.00
C PRO A 224 1.94 -26.97 -23.55
N CYS A 225 1.31 -26.31 -24.51
CA CYS A 225 0.09 -26.81 -25.16
C CYS A 225 0.33 -27.00 -26.66
N GLU A 226 -0.24 -28.05 -27.23
CA GLU A 226 -0.12 -28.37 -28.66
C GLU A 226 -1.32 -27.86 -29.49
N GLN A 227 -2.33 -27.30 -28.82
CA GLN A 227 -3.51 -26.74 -29.48
C GLN A 227 -3.15 -25.78 -30.62
N LYS A 228 -3.78 -26.05 -31.78
CA LYS A 228 -3.67 -25.24 -32.99
C LYS A 228 -4.51 -23.96 -32.88
N TYR A 229 -4.14 -22.96 -33.68
CA TYR A 229 -4.92 -21.73 -33.82
C TYR A 229 -6.21 -22.03 -34.56
N VAL A 230 -7.34 -21.56 -34.03
CA VAL A 230 -8.66 -21.67 -34.67
C VAL A 230 -9.03 -20.30 -35.21
N ARG A 231 -9.54 -20.22 -36.45
CA ARG A 231 -10.00 -18.96 -37.04
C ARG A 231 -11.48 -18.73 -36.72
#